data_AF-A0A2V6NCP4-F1
#
_entry.id   AF-A0A2V6NCP4-F1
#
_cell.length_a   1.000
_cell.length_b   1.000
_cell.length_c   1.000
_cell.angle_alpha   90.00
_cell.angle_beta   90.00
_cell.angle_gamma   90.00
#
_symmetry.space_group_name_H-M   'P 1'
#
loop_
_entity.id
_entity.type
_entity.pdbx_description
1 polymer ?
#
loop_
_entity_poly.entity_id
_entity_poly.type
_entity_poly.pdbx_seq_one_letter_code
_entity_poly.pdbx_strand_id
1 'polypeptide(L)'
;MPEEGSESRSFRIIPLICALLAIALGLLTLIGWISGVPLLASVRASYIPMAPSTAFCFTLIGVGLIAHLLKAALRWIPRVVASVVLAVVCAKLVEIFGDLNFGIDPWFVRNPGLFGAVPTGRMAPMTAINFLFIGTGLLALTGRQPAKFAGPLGALAAVIGAVVLVGYWYGTPLLYGGHTIPVALSTA
;
A
#
# COMPACT_ATOMS: atom_id res chain seq x y z
N MET A 1 37.86 12.23 -11.04
CA MET A 1 36.68 12.13 -10.15
C MET A 1 35.43 11.97 -11.00
N PRO A 2 34.97 10.73 -11.30
CA PRO A 2 33.71 10.47 -12.00
C PRO A 2 32.58 9.90 -11.09
N GLU A 3 32.81 9.74 -9.79
CA GLU A 3 31.92 8.98 -8.87
C GLU A 3 30.60 9.71 -8.51
N GLU A 4 30.55 11.05 -8.54
CA GLU A 4 29.34 11.82 -8.11
C GLU A 4 28.11 11.61 -9.03
N GLY A 5 28.32 11.19 -10.28
CA GLY A 5 27.23 10.90 -11.22
C GLY A 5 26.53 9.56 -11.01
N SER A 6 27.21 8.60 -10.39
CA SER A 6 26.71 7.24 -10.14
C SER A 6 25.78 7.21 -8.91
N GLU A 7 26.18 7.88 -7.83
CA GLU A 7 25.42 7.88 -6.57
C GLU A 7 24.05 8.55 -6.71
N SER A 8 23.96 9.69 -7.42
CA SER A 8 22.69 10.39 -7.61
C SER A 8 21.70 9.64 -8.52
N ARG A 9 22.22 8.83 -9.45
CA ARG A 9 21.41 8.02 -10.38
C ARG A 9 20.88 6.78 -9.67
N SER A 10 21.73 6.09 -8.90
CA SER A 10 21.35 4.94 -8.08
C SER A 10 20.29 5.31 -7.03
N PHE A 11 20.40 6.50 -6.42
CA PHE A 11 19.41 7.00 -5.45
C PHE A 11 18.00 7.17 -6.02
N ARG A 12 17.86 7.37 -7.34
CA ARG A 12 16.55 7.53 -8.00
C ARG A 12 16.02 6.24 -8.62
N ILE A 13 16.90 5.30 -8.97
CA ILE A 13 16.51 4.04 -9.60
C ILE A 13 15.76 3.15 -8.62
N ILE A 14 16.25 3.02 -7.38
CA ILE A 14 15.61 2.18 -6.35
C ILE A 14 14.14 2.59 -6.11
N PRO A 15 13.82 3.85 -5.75
CA PRO A 15 12.44 4.24 -5.51
C PRO A 15 11.57 4.16 -6.76
N LEU A 16 12.15 4.31 -7.96
CA LEU A 16 11.42 4.16 -9.23
C LEU A 16 11.05 2.70 -9.49
N ILE A 17 11.95 1.75 -9.25
CA ILE A 17 11.65 0.31 -9.33
C ILE A 17 10.57 -0.06 -8.31
N CYS A 18 10.71 0.38 -7.05
CA CYS A 18 9.69 0.15 -6.02
C CYS A 18 8.32 0.71 -6.43
N ALA A 19 8.27 1.91 -7.00
CA ALA A 19 7.04 2.53 -7.47
C ALA A 19 6.40 1.74 -8.62
N LEU A 20 7.20 1.27 -9.58
CA LEU A 20 6.72 0.45 -10.70
C LEU A 20 6.17 -0.90 -10.22
N LEU A 21 6.87 -1.55 -9.29
CA LEU A 21 6.41 -2.80 -8.69
C LEU A 21 5.09 -2.60 -7.92
N ALA A 22 4.99 -1.53 -7.12
CA ALA A 22 3.76 -1.16 -6.42
C ALA A 22 2.57 -0.97 -7.40
N ILE A 23 2.79 -0.25 -8.51
CA ILE A 23 1.77 -0.08 -9.55
C ILE A 23 1.38 -1.42 -10.15
N ALA A 24 2.37 -2.25 -10.53
CA ALA A 24 2.13 -3.53 -11.17
C ALA A 24 1.31 -4.47 -10.26
N LEU A 25 1.68 -4.59 -8.97
CA LEU A 25 0.96 -5.40 -8.00
C LEU A 25 -0.47 -4.89 -7.75
N GLY A 26 -0.64 -3.56 -7.65
CA GLY A 26 -1.95 -2.94 -7.50
C GLY A 26 -2.85 -3.22 -8.72
N LEU A 27 -2.36 -3.00 -9.93
CA LEU A 27 -3.11 -3.26 -11.16
C LEU A 27 -3.45 -4.74 -11.32
N LEU A 28 -2.50 -5.63 -11.04
CA LEU A 28 -2.72 -7.08 -11.13
C LEU A 28 -3.82 -7.53 -10.17
N THR A 29 -3.82 -6.98 -8.95
CA THR A 29 -4.84 -7.25 -7.94
C THR A 29 -6.21 -6.74 -8.38
N LEU A 30 -6.30 -5.51 -8.90
CA LEU A 30 -7.55 -4.94 -9.40
C LEU A 30 -8.11 -5.80 -10.56
N ILE A 31 -7.25 -6.24 -11.49
CA ILE A 31 -7.62 -7.16 -12.56
C ILE A 31 -8.10 -8.50 -11.98
N GLY A 32 -7.43 -9.04 -10.97
CA GLY A 32 -7.82 -10.29 -10.31
C GLY A 32 -9.22 -10.22 -9.71
N TRP A 33 -9.56 -9.10 -9.07
CA TRP A 33 -10.90 -8.88 -8.53
C TRP A 33 -11.97 -8.66 -9.60
N ILE A 34 -11.67 -7.90 -10.66
CA ILE A 34 -12.62 -7.65 -11.77
C ILE A 34 -12.88 -8.92 -12.58
N SER A 35 -11.85 -9.73 -12.82
CA SER A 35 -11.94 -10.99 -13.56
C SER A 35 -12.53 -12.15 -12.74
N GLY A 36 -12.74 -11.95 -11.43
CA GLY A 36 -13.22 -12.99 -10.52
C GLY A 36 -12.18 -14.09 -10.22
N VAL A 37 -10.89 -13.82 -10.48
CA VAL A 37 -9.78 -14.73 -10.24
C VAL A 37 -8.92 -14.19 -9.08
N PRO A 38 -9.32 -14.43 -7.81
CA PRO A 38 -8.62 -13.89 -6.64
C PRO A 38 -7.18 -14.41 -6.49
N LEU A 39 -6.79 -15.46 -7.22
CA LEU A 39 -5.41 -15.92 -7.27
C LEU A 39 -4.45 -14.83 -7.77
N LEU A 40 -4.87 -13.99 -8.72
CA LEU A 40 -4.09 -12.85 -9.23
C LEU A 40 -3.87 -11.75 -8.18
N ALA A 41 -4.73 -11.70 -7.15
CA ALA A 41 -4.61 -10.81 -6.01
C ALA A 41 -3.76 -11.40 -4.86
N SER A 42 -3.29 -12.65 -4.98
CA SER A 42 -2.56 -13.37 -3.94
C SER A 42 -1.21 -13.86 -4.45
N VAL A 43 -0.18 -13.91 -3.59
CA VAL A 43 1.14 -14.45 -3.98
C VAL A 43 1.07 -15.97 -4.19
N ARG A 44 0.20 -16.66 -3.45
CA ARG A 44 -0.06 -18.10 -3.53
C ARG A 44 -1.51 -18.36 -3.19
N ALA A 45 -2.07 -19.46 -3.71
CA ALA A 45 -3.45 -19.88 -3.42
C ALA A 45 -3.73 -20.07 -1.91
N SER A 46 -2.70 -20.35 -1.11
CA SER A 46 -2.80 -20.51 0.35
C SER A 46 -2.78 -19.19 1.14
N TYR A 47 -2.62 -18.04 0.47
CA TYR A 47 -2.55 -16.72 1.13
C TYR A 47 -3.78 -15.87 0.83
N ILE A 48 -4.11 -14.99 1.78
CA ILE A 48 -5.23 -14.07 1.64
C ILE A 48 -4.95 -13.11 0.48
N PRO A 49 -5.88 -12.96 -0.47
CA PRO A 49 -5.72 -12.00 -1.56
C PRO A 49 -5.72 -10.57 -1.03
N MET A 50 -4.87 -9.74 -1.62
CA MET A 50 -4.78 -8.32 -1.38
C MET A 50 -6.13 -7.64 -1.64
N ALA A 51 -6.58 -6.80 -0.69
CA ALA A 51 -7.86 -6.09 -0.84
C ALA A 51 -7.85 -5.08 -2.00
N PRO A 52 -8.98 -4.84 -2.68
CA PRO A 52 -9.08 -3.87 -3.77
C PRO A 52 -8.70 -2.44 -3.35
N SER A 53 -9.12 -1.98 -2.17
CA SER A 53 -8.75 -0.66 -1.63
C SER A 53 -7.24 -0.53 -1.40
N THR A 54 -6.59 -1.58 -0.90
CA THR A 54 -5.13 -1.64 -0.79
C THR A 54 -4.47 -1.50 -2.16
N ALA A 55 -4.99 -2.21 -3.17
CA ALA A 55 -4.44 -2.20 -4.52
C ALA A 55 -4.53 -0.80 -5.16
N PHE A 56 -5.67 -0.15 -4.97
CA PHE A 56 -5.88 1.24 -5.36
C PHE A 56 -4.87 2.19 -4.69
N CYS A 57 -4.64 2.04 -3.38
CA CYS A 57 -3.66 2.85 -2.65
C CYS A 57 -2.22 2.63 -3.13
N PHE A 58 -1.82 1.38 -3.42
CA PHE A 58 -0.49 1.06 -3.97
C PHE A 58 -0.29 1.71 -5.35
N THR A 59 -1.26 1.56 -6.25
CA THR A 59 -1.20 2.17 -7.58
C THR A 59 -1.09 3.69 -7.48
N LEU A 60 -1.90 4.32 -6.63
CA LEU A 60 -1.86 5.76 -6.41
C LEU A 60 -0.50 6.23 -5.89
N ILE A 61 0.01 5.64 -4.80
CA ILE A 61 1.32 6.02 -4.24
C ILE A 61 2.45 5.85 -5.26
N GLY A 62 2.46 4.75 -6.02
CA GLY A 62 3.47 4.55 -7.06
C GLY A 62 3.42 5.65 -8.14
N VAL A 63 2.22 6.03 -8.58
CA VAL A 63 2.03 7.15 -9.52
C VAL A 63 2.52 8.47 -8.91
N GLY A 64 2.18 8.73 -7.65
CA GLY A 64 2.64 9.93 -6.93
C GLY A 64 4.16 9.99 -6.80
N LEU A 65 4.81 8.85 -6.52
CA LEU A 65 6.26 8.78 -6.37
C LEU A 65 6.96 8.97 -7.73
N ILE A 66 6.48 8.33 -8.79
CA ILE A 66 7.01 8.53 -10.16
C ILE A 66 6.82 9.99 -10.60
N ALA A 67 5.66 10.59 -10.36
CA ALA A 67 5.40 11.99 -10.70
C ALA A 67 6.35 12.95 -9.95
N HIS A 68 6.65 12.66 -8.69
CA HIS A 68 7.63 13.40 -7.90
C HIS A 68 9.05 13.28 -8.47
N LEU A 69 9.44 12.08 -8.94
CA LEU A 69 10.78 11.80 -9.46
C LEU A 69 11.04 12.34 -10.88
N LEU A 70 10.02 12.37 -11.75
CA LEU A 70 10.20 12.67 -13.18
C LEU A 70 10.17 14.15 -13.54
N LYS A 71 9.20 14.94 -13.05
CA LYS A 71 9.01 16.33 -13.54
C LYS A 71 8.52 17.30 -12.47
N ALA A 72 9.19 18.45 -12.38
CA ALA A 72 8.78 19.57 -11.53
C ALA A 72 7.40 20.15 -11.91
N ALA A 73 6.99 20.05 -13.18
CA ALA A 73 5.67 20.50 -13.66
C ALA A 73 4.49 19.69 -13.08
N LEU A 74 4.75 18.48 -12.58
CA LEU A 74 3.72 17.59 -12.03
C LEU A 74 3.72 17.60 -10.49
N ARG A 75 4.32 18.60 -9.84
CA ARG A 75 4.44 18.69 -8.36
C ARG A 75 3.10 18.71 -7.62
N TRP A 76 2.00 19.00 -8.29
CA TRP A 76 0.66 18.93 -7.71
C TRP A 76 0.11 17.49 -7.66
N ILE A 77 0.54 16.60 -8.56
CA ILE A 77 0.05 15.21 -8.62
C ILE A 77 0.35 14.45 -7.33
N PRO A 78 1.59 14.42 -6.79
CA PRO A 78 1.87 13.71 -5.55
C PRO A 78 1.05 14.23 -4.36
N ARG A 79 0.71 15.53 -4.34
CA ARG A 79 -0.17 16.11 -3.31
C ARG A 79 -1.58 15.58 -3.41
N VAL A 80 -2.18 15.65 -4.60
CA VAL A 80 -3.56 15.19 -4.81
C VAL A 80 -3.66 13.70 -4.51
N VAL A 81 -2.72 12.91 -5.03
CA VAL A 81 -2.62 11.48 -4.79
C VAL A 81 -2.51 11.17 -3.30
N ALA A 82 -1.58 11.83 -2.59
CA ALA A 82 -1.41 11.62 -1.15
C ALA A 82 -2.69 11.97 -0.37
N SER A 83 -3.34 13.08 -0.71
CA SER A 83 -4.61 13.47 -0.08
C SER A 83 -5.72 12.44 -0.30
N VAL A 84 -5.85 11.89 -1.51
CA VAL A 84 -6.83 10.84 -1.82
C VAL A 84 -6.54 9.57 -1.02
N VAL A 85 -5.27 9.13 -0.99
CA VAL A 85 -4.86 7.94 -0.22
C VAL A 85 -5.16 8.14 1.27
N LEU A 86 -4.82 9.30 1.84
CA LEU A 86 -5.11 9.61 3.23
C LEU A 86 -6.61 9.61 3.51
N ALA A 87 -7.43 10.17 2.63
CA ALA A 87 -8.89 10.15 2.79
C ALA A 87 -9.44 8.72 2.79
N VAL A 88 -9.00 7.87 1.85
CA VAL A 88 -9.41 6.46 1.77
C VAL A 88 -9.00 5.71 3.03
N VAL A 89 -7.75 5.85 3.46
CA VAL A 89 -7.20 5.15 4.63
C VAL A 89 -7.89 5.60 5.92
N CYS A 90 -8.12 6.90 6.10
CA CYS A 90 -8.86 7.41 7.25
C CYS A 90 -10.29 6.87 7.28
N ALA A 91 -10.99 6.87 6.14
CA ALA A 91 -12.32 6.28 6.05
C ALA A 91 -12.30 4.79 6.41
N LYS A 92 -11.29 4.03 5.94
CA LYS A 92 -11.10 2.62 6.30
C LYS A 92 -10.83 2.42 7.79
N LEU A 93 -10.02 3.25 8.43
CA LEU A 93 -9.79 3.17 9.87
C LEU A 93 -11.07 3.45 10.66
N VAL A 94 -11.87 4.44 10.25
CA VAL A 94 -13.18 4.71 10.88
C VAL A 94 -14.14 3.54 10.65
N GLU A 95 -14.12 2.89 9.47
CA GLU A 95 -14.89 1.67 9.21
C GLU A 95 -14.51 0.55 10.18
N ILE A 96 -13.22 0.34 10.39
CA ILE A 96 -12.66 -0.73 11.21
C ILE A 96 -12.95 -0.52 12.70
N PHE A 97 -12.79 0.71 13.22
CA PHE A 97 -12.93 1.00 14.65
C PHE A 97 -14.32 1.47 15.06
N GLY A 98 -15.05 2.11 14.15
CA GLY A 98 -16.39 2.66 14.41
C GLY A 98 -17.52 1.67 14.15
N ASP A 99 -17.22 0.46 13.67
CA ASP A 99 -18.20 -0.56 13.23
C ASP A 99 -19.20 -0.01 12.19
N LEU A 100 -18.79 1.03 11.47
CA LEU A 100 -19.55 1.66 10.39
C LEU A 100 -19.21 0.94 9.09
N ASN A 101 -20.19 0.67 8.23
CA ASN A 101 -19.95 0.08 6.91
C ASN A 101 -20.06 1.15 5.81
N PHE A 102 -18.95 1.78 5.44
CA PHE A 102 -18.92 2.74 4.32
C PHE A 102 -19.05 2.09 2.93
N GLY A 103 -18.90 0.76 2.84
CA GLY A 103 -19.13 0.03 1.60
C GLY A 103 -18.07 0.26 0.51
N ILE A 104 -16.89 0.82 0.86
CA ILE A 104 -15.82 1.13 -0.10
C ILE A 104 -15.31 -0.15 -0.81
N ASP A 105 -15.09 -1.22 -0.06
CA ASP A 105 -14.64 -2.51 -0.62
C ASP A 105 -15.76 -3.27 -1.35
N PRO A 106 -16.99 -3.38 -0.80
CA PRO A 106 -18.14 -3.97 -1.51
C PRO A 106 -18.53 -3.28 -2.81
N TRP A 107 -18.26 -1.97 -2.95
CA TRP A 107 -18.50 -1.24 -4.20
C TRP A 107 -17.59 -1.71 -5.33
N PHE A 108 -16.36 -2.11 -4.99
CA PHE A 108 -15.40 -2.63 -5.95
C PHE A 108 -15.65 -4.10 -6.29
N VAL A 109 -16.14 -4.89 -5.33
CA VAL A 109 -16.40 -6.32 -5.50
C VAL A 109 -17.69 -6.71 -4.79
N ARG A 110 -18.72 -7.07 -5.56
CA ARG A 110 -20.06 -7.41 -5.07
C ARG A 110 -20.13 -8.66 -4.17
N ASN A 111 -19.16 -9.57 -4.27
CA ASN A 111 -19.11 -10.83 -3.50
C ASN A 111 -17.69 -11.11 -2.97
N PRO A 112 -17.26 -10.47 -1.87
CA PRO A 112 -16.06 -10.91 -1.17
C PRO A 112 -16.28 -12.33 -0.64
N GLY A 113 -15.48 -13.28 -1.10
CA GLY A 113 -15.50 -14.64 -0.57
C GLY A 113 -14.96 -14.70 0.86
N LEU A 114 -15.08 -15.86 1.50
CA LEU A 114 -14.37 -16.18 2.73
C LEU A 114 -13.11 -16.97 2.39
N PHE A 115 -11.96 -16.61 2.98
CA PHE A 115 -10.76 -17.44 2.93
C PHE A 115 -10.63 -18.13 4.29
N GLY A 116 -11.12 -19.38 4.36
CA GLY A 116 -11.37 -20.04 5.64
C GLY A 116 -12.47 -19.32 6.42
N ALA A 117 -12.14 -18.75 7.57
CA ALA A 117 -13.05 -17.97 8.42
C ALA A 117 -12.89 -16.44 8.27
N VAL A 118 -11.99 -15.96 7.40
CA VAL A 118 -11.65 -14.54 7.29
C VAL A 118 -12.36 -13.91 6.09
N PRO A 119 -13.02 -12.74 6.26
CA PRO A 119 -13.59 -11.99 5.13
C PRO A 119 -12.48 -11.52 4.19
N THR A 120 -12.54 -11.93 2.92
CA THR A 120 -11.60 -11.43 1.90
C THR A 120 -12.01 -10.07 1.36
N GLY A 121 -11.11 -9.41 0.65
CA GLY A 121 -11.41 -8.13 0.00
C GLY A 121 -11.50 -6.95 0.96
N ARG A 122 -11.22 -7.12 2.25
CA ARG A 122 -11.15 -6.04 3.24
C ARG A 122 -9.71 -5.73 3.60
N MET A 123 -9.39 -4.44 3.66
CA MET A 123 -8.06 -3.97 4.06
C MET A 123 -7.77 -4.29 5.54
N ALA A 124 -6.59 -4.82 5.83
CA ALA A 124 -6.17 -5.06 7.21
C ALA A 124 -5.86 -3.74 7.94
N PRO A 125 -6.14 -3.61 9.25
CA PRO A 125 -5.91 -2.38 10.01
C PRO A 125 -4.44 -1.93 9.99
N MET A 126 -3.51 -2.89 10.10
CA MET A 126 -2.06 -2.63 10.04
C MET A 126 -1.66 -2.08 8.68
N THR A 127 -2.24 -2.59 7.60
CA THR A 127 -1.99 -2.08 6.24
C THR A 127 -2.50 -0.65 6.10
N ALA A 128 -3.68 -0.33 6.65
CA ALA A 128 -4.20 1.04 6.65
C ALA A 128 -3.26 2.00 7.39
N ILE A 129 -2.79 1.65 8.58
CA ILE A 129 -1.81 2.45 9.34
C ILE A 129 -0.52 2.65 8.54
N ASN A 130 -0.03 1.61 7.86
CA ASN A 130 1.16 1.72 7.03
C ASN A 130 0.97 2.72 5.89
N PHE A 131 -0.18 2.66 5.21
CA PHE A 131 -0.52 3.62 4.16
C PHE A 131 -0.72 5.04 4.67
N LEU A 132 -1.16 5.22 5.92
CA LEU A 132 -1.21 6.53 6.56
C LEU A 132 0.19 7.15 6.66
N PHE A 133 1.19 6.37 7.07
CA PHE A 133 2.58 6.83 7.13
C PHE A 133 3.17 7.11 5.74
N ILE A 134 2.90 6.24 4.76
CA ILE A 134 3.40 6.44 3.39
C ILE A 134 2.73 7.67 2.75
N GLY A 135 1.43 7.83 2.89
CA GLY A 135 0.68 8.97 2.35
C GLY A 135 1.10 10.30 2.98
N THR A 136 1.29 10.34 4.30
CA THR A 136 1.81 11.53 5.00
C THR A 136 3.25 11.83 4.61
N GLY A 137 4.08 10.80 4.45
CA GLY A 137 5.45 10.94 3.94
C GLY A 137 5.49 11.51 2.53
N LEU A 138 4.66 11.00 1.62
CA LEU A 138 4.53 11.51 0.25
C LEU A 138 4.04 12.96 0.23
N LEU A 139 3.09 13.33 1.07
CA LEU A 139 2.63 14.70 1.20
C LEU A 139 3.76 15.62 1.72
N ALA A 140 4.51 15.17 2.72
CA ALA A 140 5.66 15.88 3.27
C ALA A 140 6.77 16.11 2.25
N LEU A 141 7.00 15.17 1.31
CA LEU A 141 7.95 15.33 0.20
C LEU A 141 7.61 16.53 -0.70
N THR A 142 6.35 16.96 -0.72
CA THR A 142 5.93 18.12 -1.51
C THR A 142 5.99 19.44 -0.74
N GLY A 143 6.29 19.40 0.56
CA GLY A 143 6.35 20.56 1.44
C GLY A 143 7.70 21.30 1.40
N ARG A 144 7.88 22.26 2.31
CA ARG A 144 9.11 23.07 2.40
C ARG A 144 10.28 22.34 3.08
N GLN A 145 10.01 21.29 3.88
CA GLN A 145 11.01 20.55 4.66
C GLN A 145 10.89 19.02 4.49
N PRO A 146 11.10 18.49 3.27
CA PRO A 146 10.85 17.08 2.97
C PRO A 146 11.71 16.11 3.79
N ALA A 147 12.99 16.43 4.02
CA ALA A 147 13.93 15.56 4.72
C ALA A 147 13.59 15.34 6.21
N LYS A 148 12.89 16.29 6.86
CA LYS A 148 12.58 16.22 8.29
C LYS A 148 11.45 15.22 8.60
N PHE A 149 10.51 15.06 7.67
CA PHE A 149 9.27 14.32 7.91
C PHE A 149 9.15 13.08 7.02
N ALA A 150 9.52 13.15 5.74
CA ALA A 150 9.34 12.03 4.82
C ALA A 150 10.27 10.85 5.13
N GLY A 151 11.52 11.12 5.54
CA GLY A 151 12.49 10.08 5.86
C GLY A 151 12.04 9.18 7.02
N PRO A 152 11.74 9.74 8.21
CA PRO A 152 11.28 8.93 9.35
C PRO A 152 9.98 8.17 9.07
N LEU A 153 9.02 8.79 8.38
CA LEU A 153 7.74 8.16 8.04
C LEU A 153 7.93 6.98 7.07
N GLY A 154 8.79 7.14 6.06
CA GLY A 154 9.16 6.05 5.16
C GLY A 154 9.90 4.92 5.87
N ALA A 155 10.79 5.25 6.81
CA ALA A 155 11.52 4.26 7.61
C ALA A 155 10.57 3.45 8.51
N LEU A 156 9.61 4.11 9.17
CA LEU A 156 8.58 3.45 9.96
C LEU A 156 7.74 2.49 9.11
N ALA A 157 7.33 2.91 7.91
CA ALA A 157 6.59 2.07 7.00
C ALA A 157 7.40 0.82 6.57
N ALA A 158 8.70 1.01 6.29
CA ALA A 158 9.59 -0.10 5.95
C ALA A 158 9.78 -1.08 7.11
N VAL A 159 9.89 -0.59 8.35
CA VAL A 159 9.97 -1.44 9.55
C VAL A 159 8.69 -2.25 9.72
N ILE A 160 7.51 -1.64 9.54
CA ILE A 160 6.23 -2.36 9.61
C ILE A 160 6.18 -3.48 8.55
N GLY A 161 6.58 -3.19 7.30
CA GLY A 161 6.65 -4.19 6.24
C GLY A 161 7.61 -5.33 6.58
N ALA A 162 8.81 -5.01 7.07
CA ALA A 162 9.80 -6.00 7.49
C ALA A 162 9.27 -6.92 8.60
N VAL A 163 8.57 -6.38 9.59
CA VAL A 163 7.95 -7.15 10.68
C VAL A 163 6.89 -8.11 10.13
N VAL A 164 6.08 -7.68 9.16
CA VAL A 164 5.10 -8.56 8.50
C VAL A 164 5.78 -9.69 7.73
N LEU A 165 6.84 -9.40 6.97
CA LEU A 165 7.61 -10.41 6.25
C LEU A 165 8.23 -11.45 7.18
N VAL A 166 8.77 -11.01 8.32
CA VAL A 166 9.30 -11.90 9.35
C VAL A 166 8.21 -12.82 9.90
N GLY A 167 7.02 -12.29 10.22
CA GLY A 167 5.89 -13.11 10.68
C GLY A 167 5.49 -14.20 9.67
N TYR A 168 5.50 -13.87 8.38
CA TYR A 168 5.27 -14.84 7.32
C TYR A 168 6.38 -15.88 7.20
N TRP A 169 7.65 -15.50 7.38
CA TRP A 169 8.77 -16.45 7.36
C TRP A 169 8.67 -17.45 8.49
N TYR A 170 8.38 -17.00 9.71
CA TYR A 170 8.20 -17.88 10.88
C TYR A 170 6.91 -18.72 10.83
N GLY A 171 6.12 -18.66 9.74
CA GLY A 171 4.90 -19.44 9.58
C GLY A 171 3.76 -19.04 10.52
N THR A 172 3.91 -17.90 11.21
CA THR A 172 2.91 -17.29 12.09
C THR A 172 2.58 -15.90 11.54
N PRO A 173 1.91 -15.81 10.38
CA PRO A 173 1.59 -14.51 9.83
C PRO A 173 0.78 -13.74 10.87
N LEU A 174 1.24 -12.53 11.19
CA LEU A 174 0.71 -11.75 12.30
C LEU A 174 -0.82 -11.66 12.19
N LEU A 175 -1.50 -12.03 13.28
CA LEU A 175 -2.96 -12.00 13.42
C LEU A 175 -3.73 -13.10 12.66
N TYR A 176 -3.08 -14.07 11.99
CA TYR A 176 -3.78 -15.28 11.52
C TYR A 176 -4.31 -16.07 12.72
N GLY A 177 -5.65 -16.24 12.79
CA GLY A 177 -6.32 -16.94 13.89
C GLY A 177 -6.93 -16.05 14.99
N GLY A 178 -6.79 -14.72 14.87
CA GLY A 178 -7.51 -13.76 15.73
C GLY A 178 -8.83 -13.27 15.11
N HIS A 179 -9.53 -12.37 15.82
CA HIS A 179 -10.74 -11.69 15.30
C HIS A 179 -10.43 -10.55 14.29
N THR A 180 -9.15 -10.26 14.05
CA THR A 180 -8.70 -9.19 13.16
C THR A 180 -8.26 -9.72 11.80
N ILE A 181 -8.58 -8.98 10.73
CA ILE A 181 -8.18 -9.32 9.36
C ILE A 181 -6.65 -9.32 9.24
N PRO A 182 -6.02 -10.40 8.77
CA PRO A 182 -4.57 -10.46 8.65
C PRO A 182 -4.04 -9.63 7.47
N VAL A 183 -2.78 -9.21 7.58
CA VAL A 183 -2.08 -8.51 6.49
C VAL A 183 -1.77 -9.51 5.37
N ALA A 184 -2.08 -9.19 4.12
CA ALA A 184 -1.73 -10.02 2.97
C ALA A 184 -0.22 -9.92 2.66
N LEU A 185 0.43 -11.06 2.37
CA LEU A 185 1.87 -11.10 2.05
C LEU A 185 2.27 -10.15 0.92
N SER A 186 1.43 -10.01 -0.11
CA SER A 186 1.68 -9.10 -1.26
C SER A 186 1.69 -7.60 -0.89
N THR A 187 1.36 -7.26 0.36
CA THR A 187 1.26 -5.87 0.85
C THR A 187 2.39 -5.48 1.81
N ALA A 188 3.28 -6.41 2.11
CA ALA A 188 4.42 -6.24 3.01
C ALA A 188 5.69 -5.86 2.22
#